data_AF-A0A9W8AXG3-F1
#
_entry.id   AF-A0A9W8AXG3-F1
#
_cell.length_a   1.000
_cell.length_b   1.000
_cell.length_c   1.000
_cell.angle_alpha   90.00
_cell.angle_beta   90.00
_cell.angle_gamma   90.00
#
_symmetry.space_group_name_H-M   'P 1'
#
loop_
_entity.id
_entity.type
_entity.pdbx_description
1 polymer ?
#
loop_
_entity_poly.entity_id
_entity_poly.type
_entity_poly.pdbx_seq_one_letter_code
_entity_poly.pdbx_strand_id
1 'polypeptide(L)'
;MATFFDDFAAVLQGADLEKKLQALNDLGGRLTAAHTSLNLAQADPMIPSLAKCLQSSHAGQSIATLNILPALFEYCRAHQPALMRVALPHLLPALIDRLGDSKRLARERAIQVLAELWSALHALEGAMQTSPSL
;
A
#
# COMPACT_ATOMS: atom_id res chain seq x y z
N MET A 1 7.51 3.40 23.47
CA MET A 1 8.38 3.12 22.31
C MET A 1 7.58 3.49 21.08
N ALA A 2 8.00 4.50 20.32
CA ALA A 2 7.40 4.78 19.02
C ALA A 2 7.62 3.56 18.13
N THR A 3 6.56 3.07 17.52
CA THR A 3 6.64 1.95 16.59
C THR A 3 7.14 2.46 15.24
N PHE A 4 7.80 1.61 14.46
CA PHE A 4 8.26 1.96 13.10
C PHE A 4 7.18 2.66 12.27
N PHE A 5 5.91 2.25 12.41
CA PHE A 5 4.78 2.81 11.69
C PHE A 5 4.43 4.25 12.10
N ASP A 6 4.70 4.65 13.35
CA ASP A 6 4.43 6.01 13.85
C ASP A 6 5.38 7.01 13.19
N ASP A 7 6.65 6.64 13.05
CA ASP A 7 7.67 7.48 12.42
C ASP A 7 7.68 7.35 10.89
N PHE A 8 7.08 6.29 10.34
CA PHE A 8 7.09 6.00 8.90
C PHE A 8 6.50 7.13 8.06
N ALA A 9 5.34 7.66 8.46
CA ALA A 9 4.71 8.78 7.76
C ALA A 9 5.61 10.03 7.77
N ALA A 10 6.29 10.30 8.89
CA ALA A 10 7.23 11.41 9.00
C ALA A 10 8.46 11.22 8.09
N VAL A 11 8.99 9.99 8.01
CA VAL A 11 10.11 9.65 7.11
C VAL A 11 9.72 9.86 5.64
N LEU A 12 8.51 9.43 5.23
CA LEU A 12 8.02 9.64 3.87
C LEU A 12 7.82 11.13 3.52
N GLN A 13 7.53 11.95 4.52
CA GLN A 13 7.39 13.40 4.36
C GLN A 13 8.73 14.16 4.38
N GLY A 14 9.81 13.53 4.85
CA GLY A 14 11.15 14.14 4.90
C GLY A 14 11.72 14.51 3.52
N ALA A 15 12.87 15.18 3.48
CA ALA A 15 13.54 15.52 2.21
C ALA A 15 14.45 14.40 1.68
N ASP A 16 14.84 13.46 2.54
CA ASP A 16 15.87 12.46 2.27
C ASP A 16 15.31 11.26 1.49
N LEU A 17 15.60 11.20 0.18
CA LEU A 17 15.10 10.16 -0.72
C LEU A 17 15.59 8.76 -0.34
N GLU A 18 16.84 8.64 0.12
CA GLU A 18 17.43 7.34 0.47
C GLU A 18 16.71 6.74 1.68
N LYS A 19 16.44 7.57 2.70
CA LYS A 19 15.62 7.15 3.84
C LYS A 19 14.20 6.75 3.46
N LYS A 20 13.58 7.44 2.49
CA LYS A 20 12.25 7.04 1.98
C LYS A 20 12.27 5.68 1.32
N LEU A 21 13.25 5.44 0.44
CA LEU A 21 13.39 4.17 -0.26
C LEU A 21 13.67 3.04 0.73
N GLN A 22 14.55 3.28 1.71
CA GLN A 22 14.81 2.31 2.76
C GLN A 22 13.56 2.01 3.58
N ALA A 23 12.82 3.04 3.99
CA ALA A 23 11.58 2.87 4.73
C ALA A 23 10.54 2.07 3.93
N LEU A 24 10.38 2.34 2.62
CA LEU A 24 9.47 1.59 1.75
C LEU A 24 9.88 0.11 1.67
N ASN A 25 11.17 -0.18 1.50
CA ASN A 25 11.67 -1.57 1.49
C ASN A 25 11.44 -2.27 2.84
N ASP A 26 11.72 -1.58 3.95
CA ASP A 26 11.51 -2.09 5.30
C ASP A 26 10.02 -2.36 5.56
N LEU A 27 9.13 -1.49 5.05
CA LEU A 27 7.68 -1.69 5.13
C LEU A 27 7.25 -2.95 4.37
N GLY A 28 7.76 -3.19 3.15
CA GLY A 28 7.47 -4.42 2.41
C GLY A 28 7.93 -5.68 3.15
N GLY A 29 9.13 -5.66 3.73
CA GLY A 29 9.65 -6.75 4.55
C GLY A 29 8.82 -6.99 5.83
N ARG A 30 8.31 -5.93 6.44
CA ARG A 30 7.44 -6.04 7.62
C ARG A 30 6.05 -6.55 7.25
N LEU A 31 5.42 -6.05 6.19
CA LEU A 31 4.08 -6.48 5.78
C LEU A 31 4.02 -7.98 5.44
N THR A 32 5.14 -8.56 4.98
CA THR A 32 5.27 -9.99 4.71
C THR A 32 5.66 -10.83 5.92
N ALA A 33 6.08 -10.19 7.03
CA ALA A 33 6.44 -10.88 8.26
C ALA A 33 5.20 -11.28 9.07
N ALA A 34 5.18 -12.52 9.55
CA ALA A 34 4.05 -13.15 10.25
C ALA A 34 3.61 -12.48 11.58
N HIS A 35 4.42 -11.55 12.12
CA HIS A 35 4.15 -10.88 13.41
C HIS A 35 3.82 -9.40 13.28
N THR A 36 3.58 -8.92 12.07
CA THR A 36 3.23 -7.51 11.88
C THR A 36 1.80 -7.25 12.32
N SER A 37 1.65 -6.32 13.27
CA SER A 37 0.36 -5.78 13.68
C SER A 37 0.31 -4.31 13.28
N LEU A 38 -0.36 -4.03 12.16
CA LEU A 38 -0.68 -2.68 11.72
C LEU A 38 -2.11 -2.38 12.16
N ASN A 39 -2.28 -1.35 12.98
CA ASN A 39 -3.61 -0.90 13.39
C ASN A 39 -4.10 0.26 12.50
N LEU A 40 -5.41 0.56 12.57
CA LEU A 40 -6.03 1.66 11.84
C LEU A 40 -5.39 3.02 12.13
N ALA A 41 -5.05 3.31 13.39
CA ALA A 41 -4.46 4.59 13.79
C ALA A 41 -3.07 4.83 13.18
N GLN A 42 -2.30 3.76 12.97
CA GLN A 42 -0.98 3.81 12.32
C GLN A 42 -1.10 3.87 10.79
N ALA A 43 -2.10 3.19 10.23
CA ALA A 43 -2.33 3.20 8.79
C ALA A 43 -2.89 4.54 8.28
N ASP A 44 -3.70 5.22 9.09
CA ASP A 44 -4.37 6.47 8.72
C ASP A 44 -3.41 7.59 8.24
N PRO A 45 -2.29 7.90 8.93
CA PRO A 45 -1.30 8.86 8.43
C PRO A 45 -0.37 8.27 7.34
N MET A 46 -0.20 6.94 7.33
CA MET A 46 0.67 6.25 6.39
C MET A 46 0.11 6.25 4.97
N ILE A 47 -1.17 5.94 4.82
CA ILE A 47 -1.82 5.71 3.52
C ILE A 47 -1.82 6.96 2.63
N PRO A 48 -2.19 8.16 3.11
CA PRO A 48 -2.06 9.40 2.36
C PRO A 48 -0.60 9.71 1.99
N SER A 49 0.34 9.36 2.86
CA SER A 49 1.77 9.52 2.60
C SER A 49 2.25 8.60 1.47
N LEU A 50 1.75 7.36 1.41
CA LEU A 50 1.99 6.43 0.29
C LEU A 50 1.36 6.94 -1.01
N ALA A 51 0.13 7.45 -0.97
CA ALA A 51 -0.52 8.04 -2.14
C ALA A 51 0.31 9.21 -2.71
N LYS A 52 0.83 10.07 -1.84
CA LYS A 52 1.75 11.16 -2.24
C LYS A 52 3.06 10.64 -2.84
N CYS A 53 3.57 9.51 -2.34
CA CYS A 53 4.77 8.87 -2.90
C CYS A 53 4.53 8.30 -4.31
N LEU A 54 3.33 7.77 -4.59
CA LEU A 54 2.95 7.33 -5.94
C LEU A 54 2.94 8.50 -6.93
N GLN A 55 2.43 9.66 -6.50
CA GLN A 55 2.36 10.88 -7.29
C GLN A 55 3.68 11.66 -7.33
N SER A 56 4.75 11.15 -6.70
CA SER A 56 6.06 11.79 -6.72
C SER A 56 6.64 11.85 -8.14
N SER A 57 7.28 12.97 -8.47
CA SER A 57 8.06 13.13 -9.71
C SER A 57 9.29 12.22 -9.74
N HIS A 58 9.73 11.71 -8.58
CA HIS A 58 10.83 10.77 -8.47
C HIS A 58 10.37 9.35 -8.80
N ALA A 59 10.72 8.87 -10.01
CA ALA A 59 10.33 7.53 -10.44
C ALA A 59 10.82 6.42 -9.51
N GLY A 60 11.99 6.55 -8.88
CA GLY A 60 12.46 5.57 -7.90
C GLY A 60 11.49 5.44 -6.72
N GLN A 61 11.00 6.55 -6.19
CA GLN A 61 10.05 6.58 -5.08
C GLN A 61 8.68 6.04 -5.49
N SER A 62 8.18 6.46 -6.65
CA SER A 62 6.87 6.00 -7.18
C SER A 62 6.89 4.49 -7.45
N ILE A 63 7.94 3.98 -8.10
CA ILE A 63 8.11 2.54 -8.37
C ILE A 63 8.29 1.74 -7.08
N ALA A 64 9.11 2.22 -6.14
CA ALA A 64 9.26 1.56 -4.85
C ALA A 64 7.92 1.47 -4.11
N THR A 65 7.10 2.52 -4.19
CA THR A 65 5.75 2.52 -3.63
C THR A 65 4.85 1.51 -4.34
N LEU A 66 4.86 1.47 -5.67
CA LEU A 66 4.10 0.47 -6.45
C LEU A 66 4.49 -0.97 -6.08
N ASN A 67 5.75 -1.24 -5.78
CA ASN A 67 6.22 -2.59 -5.43
C ASN A 67 5.71 -3.08 -4.08
N ILE A 68 5.36 -2.18 -3.15
CA ILE A 68 4.93 -2.57 -1.78
C ILE A 68 3.41 -2.65 -1.62
N LEU A 69 2.65 -2.01 -2.51
CA LEU A 69 1.18 -2.03 -2.49
C LEU A 69 0.57 -3.44 -2.57
N PRO A 70 1.09 -4.36 -3.39
CA PRO A 70 0.77 -5.79 -3.34
C PRO A 70 0.73 -6.37 -1.94
N ALA A 71 1.85 -6.24 -1.22
CA ALA A 71 2.01 -6.77 0.12
C ALA A 71 1.07 -6.09 1.11
N LEU A 72 0.82 -4.78 0.94
CA LEU A 72 -0.14 -4.05 1.77
C LEU A 72 -1.56 -4.57 1.56
N PHE A 73 -2.00 -4.76 0.31
CA PHE A 73 -3.35 -5.26 0.03
C PHE A 73 -3.54 -6.69 0.51
N GLU A 74 -2.54 -7.55 0.35
CA GLU A 74 -2.58 -8.92 0.86
C GLU A 74 -2.61 -8.96 2.40
N TYR A 75 -1.82 -8.09 3.06
CA TYR A 75 -1.86 -7.93 4.51
C TYR A 75 -3.24 -7.45 4.99
N CYS A 76 -3.78 -6.41 4.36
CA CYS A 76 -5.12 -5.89 4.66
C CYS A 76 -6.18 -6.98 4.47
N ARG A 77 -6.07 -7.79 3.42
CA ARG A 77 -6.98 -8.92 3.16
C ARG A 77 -6.91 -9.97 4.27
N ALA A 78 -5.71 -10.37 4.68
CA ALA A 78 -5.50 -11.47 5.62
C ALA A 78 -5.78 -11.08 7.08
N HIS A 79 -5.43 -9.86 7.48
CA HIS A 79 -5.41 -9.48 8.90
C HIS A 79 -6.38 -8.37 9.27
N GLN A 80 -6.62 -7.41 8.37
CA GLN A 80 -7.32 -6.15 8.69
C GLN A 80 -8.16 -5.64 7.50
N PRO A 81 -9.28 -6.31 7.11
CA PRO A 81 -10.03 -5.93 5.90
C PRO A 81 -10.59 -4.50 5.96
N ALA A 82 -10.82 -3.96 7.16
CA ALA A 82 -11.25 -2.59 7.37
C ALA A 82 -10.22 -1.56 6.86
N LEU A 83 -8.92 -1.88 6.90
CA LEU A 83 -7.87 -1.03 6.33
C LEU A 83 -8.04 -0.83 4.83
N MET A 84 -8.56 -1.82 4.11
CA MET A 84 -8.80 -1.71 2.67
C MET A 84 -9.78 -0.56 2.35
N ARG A 85 -10.79 -0.35 3.20
CA ARG A 85 -11.77 0.74 3.03
C ARG A 85 -11.16 2.13 3.22
N VAL A 86 -10.15 2.24 4.08
CA VAL A 86 -9.39 3.48 4.30
C VAL A 86 -8.35 3.67 3.20
N ALA A 87 -7.70 2.58 2.76
CA ALA A 87 -6.65 2.58 1.76
C ALA A 87 -7.13 3.04 0.38
N LEU A 88 -8.25 2.47 -0.07
CA LEU A 88 -8.70 2.60 -1.45
C LEU A 88 -9.02 4.03 -1.89
N PRO A 89 -9.75 4.85 -1.13
CA PRO A 89 -10.05 6.23 -1.52
C PRO A 89 -8.80 7.07 -1.79
N HIS A 90 -7.68 6.78 -1.11
CA HIS A 90 -6.42 7.51 -1.28
C HIS A 90 -5.53 6.92 -2.38
N LEU A 91 -5.45 5.59 -2.47
CA LEU A 91 -4.51 4.92 -3.36
C LEU A 91 -5.06 4.73 -4.77
N LEU A 92 -6.37 4.51 -4.93
CA LEU A 92 -6.95 4.18 -6.22
C LEU A 92 -6.82 5.32 -7.26
N PRO A 93 -7.10 6.60 -6.94
CA PRO A 93 -6.90 7.69 -7.90
C PRO A 93 -5.43 7.78 -8.34
N ALA A 94 -4.49 7.69 -7.39
CA ALA A 94 -3.07 7.74 -7.67
C ALA A 94 -2.61 6.56 -8.55
N LEU A 95 -3.15 5.35 -8.33
CA LEU A 95 -2.87 4.18 -9.16
C LEU A 95 -3.41 4.34 -10.59
N ILE A 96 -4.62 4.85 -10.74
CA ILE A 96 -5.21 5.15 -12.05
C ILE A 96 -4.37 6.19 -12.79
N ASP A 97 -3.92 7.25 -12.10
CA ASP A 97 -3.01 8.26 -12.67
C ASP A 97 -1.67 7.67 -13.14
N ARG A 98 -1.21 6.56 -12.54
CA ARG A 98 0.02 5.86 -12.98
C ARG A 98 -0.17 5.01 -14.23
N LEU A 99 -1.41 4.66 -14.60
CA LEU A 99 -1.68 4.03 -15.89
C LEU A 99 -1.36 4.96 -17.07
N GLY A 100 -1.47 6.27 -16.84
CA GLY A 100 -1.12 7.31 -17.82
C GLY A 100 0.35 7.73 -17.79
N ASP A 101 1.22 7.10 -16.98
CA ASP A 101 2.61 7.55 -16.84
C ASP A 101 3.40 7.37 -18.15
N SER A 102 4.31 8.30 -18.44
CA SER A 102 5.16 8.22 -19.64
C SER A 102 6.12 7.03 -19.61
N LYS A 103 6.50 6.56 -18.41
CA LYS A 103 7.41 5.44 -18.20
C LYS A 103 6.65 4.12 -18.24
N ARG A 104 7.04 3.26 -19.19
CA ARG A 104 6.47 1.91 -19.37
C ARG A 104 6.45 1.10 -18.07
N LEU A 105 7.56 1.10 -17.33
CA LEU A 105 7.68 0.34 -16.08
C LEU A 105 6.65 0.78 -15.02
N ALA A 106 6.39 2.09 -14.90
CA ALA A 106 5.41 2.60 -13.95
C ALA A 106 3.99 2.16 -14.33
N ARG A 107 3.65 2.20 -15.64
CA ARG A 107 2.35 1.70 -16.14
C ARG A 107 2.18 0.21 -15.89
N GLU A 108 3.18 -0.59 -16.24
CA GLU A 108 3.14 -2.06 -16.06
C GLU A 108 2.97 -2.44 -14.59
N ARG A 109 3.70 -1.76 -13.69
CA ARG A 109 3.53 -1.97 -12.24
C ARG A 109 2.17 -1.53 -11.75
N ALA A 110 1.65 -0.38 -12.19
CA ALA A 110 0.30 0.06 -11.81
C ALA A 110 -0.78 -0.94 -12.26
N ILE A 111 -0.67 -1.50 -13.48
CA ILE A 111 -1.57 -2.56 -13.97
C ILE A 111 -1.50 -3.78 -13.06
N GLN A 112 -0.29 -4.23 -12.72
CA GLN A 112 -0.09 -5.39 -11.84
C GLN A 112 -0.74 -5.15 -10.46
N VAL A 113 -0.50 -3.99 -9.86
CA VAL A 113 -1.08 -3.63 -8.55
C VAL A 113 -2.61 -3.61 -8.60
N LEU A 114 -3.20 -3.09 -9.67
CA LEU A 114 -4.66 -3.09 -9.85
C LEU A 114 -5.23 -4.50 -10.02
N ALA A 115 -4.53 -5.39 -10.75
CA ALA A 115 -4.94 -6.78 -10.90
C ALA A 115 -4.91 -7.54 -9.56
N GLU A 116 -3.87 -7.32 -8.77
CA GLU A 116 -3.74 -7.92 -7.44
C GLU A 116 -4.77 -7.35 -6.45
N LEU A 117 -5.04 -6.05 -6.52
CA LEU A 117 -6.12 -5.43 -5.76
C LEU A 117 -7.48 -6.06 -6.11
N TRP A 118 -7.77 -6.23 -7.41
CA TRP A 118 -9.00 -6.87 -7.87
C TRP A 118 -9.14 -8.30 -7.33
N SER A 119 -8.06 -9.08 -7.41
CA SER A 119 -7.99 -10.44 -6.84
C SER A 119 -8.26 -10.44 -5.34
N ALA A 120 -7.63 -9.53 -4.60
CA ALA A 120 -7.81 -9.40 -3.15
C ALA A 120 -9.24 -9.02 -2.77
N LEU A 121 -9.88 -8.13 -3.54
CA LEU A 121 -11.28 -7.73 -3.33
C LEU A 121 -12.25 -8.88 -3.61
N HIS A 122 -12.08 -9.60 -4.72
CA HIS A 122 -12.89 -10.78 -5.04
C HIS A 122 -12.75 -11.88 -3.98
N ALA A 123 -11.55 -12.09 -3.46
CA ALA A 123 -11.32 -13.03 -2.37
C ALA A 123 -12.06 -12.62 -1.08
N LEU A 124 -12.18 -11.32 -0.78
CA LEU A 124 -12.96 -10.82 0.35
C LEU A 124 -14.47 -11.04 0.16
N GLU A 125 -14.99 -10.79 -1.04
CA GLU A 125 -16.39 -11.05 -1.36
C GLU A 125 -16.73 -12.54 -1.27
N GLY A 126 -15.86 -13.41 -1.79
CA GLY A 126 -16.02 -14.86 -1.67
C GLY A 126 -15.98 -15.36 -0.23
N ALA A 127 -15.15 -14.74 0.64
CA ALA A 127 -15.12 -15.06 2.06
C ALA A 127 -16.40 -14.62 2.81
N MET A 128 -17.07 -13.57 2.36
CA MET A 128 -18.33 -13.12 2.95
C MET A 128 -19.54 -13.96 2.52
N GLN A 129 -19.52 -14.54 1.32
CA GLN A 129 -20.62 -15.38 0.81
C GLN A 129 -20.64 -16.81 1.39
N THR A 130 -19.56 -17.25 2.04
CA THR A 130 -19.44 -18.61 2.60
C THR A 130 -19.81 -18.72 4.07
N SER A 131 -20.30 -17.66 4.71
CA SER A 131 -20.91 -17.78 6.05
C SER A 131 -22.28 -18.46 5.92
N PRO A 132 -22.44 -19.72 6.36
CA PRO A 132 -23.76 -20.33 6.38
C PRO A 132 -24.57 -19.60 7.44
N SER A 133 -25.70 -19.03 7.01
CA SER A 133 -26.75 -18.55 7.90
C SER A 133 -27.10 -19.65 8.89
N LEU A 134 -26.72 -19.42 10.16
CA LEU A 134 -27.18 -20.17 11.34
C LEU A 134 -28.68 -19.97 11.55
#